data_AF-A0A6Y2HUP5-F1
#
_entry.id   AF-A0A6Y2HUP5-F1
#
_cell.length_a   1.000
_cell.length_b   1.000
_cell.length_c   1.000
_cell.angle_alpha   90.00
_cell.angle_beta   90.00
_cell.angle_gamma   90.00
#
_symmetry.space_group_name_H-M   'P 1'
#
loop_
_entity.id
_entity.type
_entity.pdbx_description
1 polymer ?
#
loop_
_entity_poly.entity_id
_entity_poly.type
_entity_poly.pdbx_seq_one_letter_code
_entity_poly.pdbx_strand_id
1 'polypeptide(L)'
;KCYRNALKSKRSNIKKLYDEILSVIENHITSFSTLPRIKELEPSSMFAHAFQKEKHKVMAKKQDLNKEDSLAFKIATHIPLKAGVGSFHYNDYNNSGYSEPSYLHEYSSSYSLPRRYIMDNVGYDIRLAQFRCVKKDTV
;
A
#
# COMPACT_ATOMS: atom_id res chain seq x y z
N LYS A 1 20.39 -37.20 -28.10
CA LYS A 1 19.62 -37.37 -26.83
C LYS A 1 20.39 -36.87 -25.58
N CYS A 2 21.70 -37.12 -25.47
CA CYS A 2 22.51 -36.74 -24.28
C CYS A 2 22.59 -35.23 -23.96
N TYR A 3 22.79 -34.37 -24.97
CA TYR A 3 22.97 -32.92 -24.76
C TYR A 3 21.76 -32.20 -24.13
N ARG A 4 20.53 -32.58 -24.53
CA ARG A 4 19.29 -32.04 -23.94
C ARG A 4 19.14 -32.38 -22.45
N ASN A 5 19.60 -33.55 -22.04
CA ASN A 5 19.54 -34.00 -20.64
C ASN A 5 20.56 -33.25 -19.76
N ALA A 6 21.76 -32.98 -20.29
CA ALA A 6 22.78 -32.18 -19.60
C ALA A 6 22.32 -30.72 -19.37
N LEU A 7 21.68 -30.11 -20.37
CA LEU A 7 21.08 -28.77 -20.22
C LEU A 7 19.94 -28.73 -19.21
N LYS A 8 19.09 -29.77 -19.18
CA LYS A 8 17.99 -29.91 -18.21
C LYS A 8 18.51 -30.09 -16.78
N SER A 9 19.57 -30.89 -16.60
CA SER A 9 20.28 -31.06 -15.32
C SER A 9 20.91 -29.75 -14.84
N LYS A 10 21.62 -29.01 -15.72
CA LYS A 10 22.22 -27.72 -15.39
C LYS A 10 21.16 -26.68 -14.97
N ARG A 11 20.02 -26.62 -15.67
CA ARG A 11 18.86 -25.77 -15.28
C ARG A 11 18.26 -26.18 -13.94
N SER A 12 18.18 -27.48 -13.66
CA SER A 12 17.74 -28.01 -12.36
C SER A 12 18.66 -27.55 -11.23
N ASN A 13 19.97 -27.61 -11.43
CA ASN A 13 20.95 -27.23 -10.40
C ASN A 13 20.93 -25.71 -10.13
N ILE A 14 20.78 -24.89 -11.17
CA ILE A 14 20.62 -23.44 -11.03
C ILE A 14 19.34 -23.10 -10.27
N LYS A 15 18.23 -23.78 -10.57
CA LYS A 15 16.97 -23.58 -9.85
C LYS A 15 17.12 -23.91 -8.36
N LYS A 16 17.75 -25.05 -8.03
CA LYS A 16 18.02 -25.45 -6.64
C LYS A 16 18.84 -24.41 -5.89
N LEU A 17 19.87 -23.84 -6.52
CA LEU A 17 20.67 -22.78 -5.94
C LEU A 17 19.83 -21.52 -5.65
N TYR A 18 18.96 -21.11 -6.58
CA TYR A 18 18.07 -19.98 -6.35
C TYR A 18 17.05 -20.24 -5.24
N ASP A 19 16.47 -21.44 -5.18
CA ASP A 19 15.53 -21.83 -4.13
C ASP A 19 16.23 -21.85 -2.75
N GLU A 20 17.48 -22.30 -2.70
CA GLU A 20 18.30 -22.29 -1.47
C GLU A 20 18.59 -20.85 -1.01
N ILE A 21 19.03 -19.98 -1.93
CA ILE A 21 19.26 -18.55 -1.64
C ILE A 21 17.97 -17.88 -1.16
N LEU A 22 16.84 -18.13 -1.82
CA LEU A 22 15.53 -17.62 -1.41
C LEU A 22 15.18 -18.07 0.00
N SER A 23 15.35 -19.37 0.30
CA SER A 23 15.05 -19.90 1.63
C SER A 23 15.90 -19.23 2.72
N VAL A 24 17.18 -18.96 2.44
CA VAL A 24 18.08 -18.26 3.38
C VAL A 24 17.63 -16.83 3.60
N ILE A 25 17.27 -16.11 2.54
CA ILE A 25 16.77 -14.73 2.63
C ILE A 25 15.46 -14.68 3.40
N GLU A 26 14.52 -15.57 3.11
CA GLU A 26 13.24 -15.66 3.80
C GLU A 26 13.43 -15.97 5.28
N ASN A 27 14.24 -16.97 5.61
CA ASN A 27 14.56 -17.31 7.00
C ASN A 27 15.16 -16.10 7.75
N HIS A 28 16.08 -15.37 7.11
CA HIS A 28 16.65 -14.15 7.68
C HIS A 28 15.63 -13.02 7.86
N ILE A 29 14.68 -12.83 6.93
CA ILE A 29 13.61 -11.83 7.09
C ILE A 29 12.64 -12.24 8.19
N THR A 30 12.25 -13.51 8.24
CA THR A 30 11.32 -14.02 9.25
C THR A 30 11.91 -13.93 10.65
N SER A 31 13.22 -14.11 10.84
CA SER A 31 13.84 -13.94 12.15
C SER A 31 13.63 -12.52 12.67
N PHE A 32 13.82 -11.48 11.86
CA PHE A 32 13.51 -10.10 12.26
C PHE A 32 12.05 -9.86 12.61
N SER A 33 11.12 -10.56 11.96
CA SER A 33 9.69 -10.42 12.28
C SER A 33 9.32 -10.96 13.66
N THR A 34 10.10 -11.91 14.18
CA THR A 34 9.90 -12.48 15.53
C THR A 34 10.48 -11.63 16.65
N LEU A 35 11.36 -10.66 16.34
CA LEU A 35 11.96 -9.80 17.34
C LEU A 35 10.97 -8.73 17.84
N PRO A 36 10.93 -8.44 19.15
CA PRO A 36 10.10 -7.37 19.68
C PRO A 36 10.58 -6.01 19.18
N ARG A 37 9.64 -5.15 18.77
CA ARG A 37 9.96 -3.78 18.35
C ARG A 37 10.31 -2.93 19.58
N ILE A 38 11.53 -2.40 19.62
CA ILE A 38 11.97 -1.47 20.66
C ILE A 38 11.52 -0.06 20.27
N LYS A 39 10.67 0.56 21.08
CA LYS A 39 10.06 1.87 20.82
C LYS A 39 11.10 3.01 20.70
N GLU A 40 12.22 2.88 21.40
CA GLU A 40 13.29 3.89 21.41
C GLU A 40 14.03 4.00 20.07
N LEU A 41 13.99 2.94 19.27
CA LEU A 41 14.61 2.89 17.94
C LEU A 41 13.59 3.16 16.82
N GLU A 42 12.33 3.42 17.16
CA GLU A 42 11.30 3.72 16.18
C GLU A 42 11.56 5.10 15.56
N PRO A 43 11.52 5.24 14.22
CA PRO A 43 11.64 6.55 13.61
C PRO A 43 10.50 7.45 14.07
N SER A 44 10.78 8.75 14.18
CA SER A 44 9.70 9.74 14.38
C SER A 44 8.62 9.55 13.33
N SER A 45 7.36 9.65 13.74
CA SER A 45 6.17 9.45 12.90
C SER A 45 6.21 10.30 11.63
N MET A 46 6.79 11.50 11.70
CA MET A 46 6.97 12.39 10.57
C MET A 46 7.87 11.77 9.48
N PHE A 47 8.99 11.14 9.88
CA PHE A 47 9.90 10.48 8.94
C PHE A 47 9.30 9.20 8.37
N ALA A 48 8.61 8.41 9.19
CA ALA A 48 7.90 7.21 8.72
C ALA A 48 6.87 7.57 7.65
N HIS A 49 6.07 8.61 7.90
CA HIS A 49 5.07 9.09 6.96
C HIS A 49 5.70 9.66 5.67
N ALA A 50 6.77 10.45 5.79
CA ALA A 50 7.48 10.97 4.63
C ALA A 50 8.03 9.85 3.75
N PHE A 51 8.66 8.84 4.35
CA PHE A 51 9.19 7.67 3.65
C PHE A 51 8.07 6.88 2.94
N GLN A 52 6.95 6.64 3.63
CA GLN A 52 5.80 5.96 3.04
C GLN A 52 5.23 6.72 1.85
N LYS A 53 5.13 8.06 1.95
CA LYS A 53 4.69 8.93 0.87
C LYS A 53 5.61 8.84 -0.35
N GLU A 54 6.92 8.91 -0.17
CA GLU A 54 7.88 8.79 -1.27
C GLU A 54 7.85 7.40 -1.90
N LYS A 55 7.79 6.34 -1.07
CA LYS A 55 7.62 4.96 -1.56
C LYS A 55 6.36 4.84 -2.43
N HIS A 56 5.24 5.42 -1.98
CA HIS A 56 3.99 5.41 -2.74
C HIS A 56 4.14 6.13 -4.08
N LYS A 57 4.81 7.30 -4.12
CA LYS A 57 5.08 8.02 -5.37
C LYS A 57 5.92 7.19 -6.35
N VAL A 58 6.96 6.53 -5.86
CA VAL A 58 7.82 5.67 -6.70
C VAL A 58 7.03 4.48 -7.25
N MET A 59 6.19 3.86 -6.42
CA MET A 59 5.34 2.75 -6.86
C MET A 59 4.29 3.19 -7.87
N ALA A 60 3.65 4.34 -7.67
CA ALA A 60 2.70 4.90 -8.63
C ALA A 60 3.34 5.11 -10.01
N LYS A 61 4.53 5.72 -10.06
CA LYS A 61 5.29 5.90 -11.32
C LYS A 61 5.59 4.57 -12.02
N LYS A 62 6.03 3.56 -11.27
CA LYS A 62 6.29 2.22 -11.82
C LYS A 62 5.02 1.58 -12.37
N GLN A 63 3.89 1.77 -11.67
CA GLN A 63 2.60 1.26 -12.12
C GLN A 63 2.14 1.95 -13.42
N ASP A 64 2.36 3.26 -13.55
CA ASP A 64 2.03 3.99 -14.78
C ASP A 64 2.89 3.50 -15.96
N LEU A 65 4.20 3.31 -15.76
CA LEU A 65 5.08 2.72 -16.79
C LEU A 65 4.61 1.32 -17.20
N ASN A 66 4.25 0.47 -16.25
CA ASN A 66 3.74 -0.87 -16.54
C ASN A 66 2.42 -0.85 -17.33
N LYS A 67 1.56 0.16 -17.11
CA LYS A 67 0.34 0.34 -17.90
C LYS A 67 0.66 0.75 -19.34
N GLU A 68 1.63 1.66 -19.53
CA GLU A 68 2.09 2.10 -20.85
C GLU A 68 2.76 0.99 -21.66
N ASP A 69 3.46 0.05 -21.02
CA ASP A 69 4.08 -1.07 -21.73
C ASP A 69 3.08 -2.18 -22.07
N SER A 70 1.93 -2.23 -21.40
CA SER A 70 0.95 -3.29 -21.59
C SER A 70 -0.04 -2.97 -22.71
N LEU A 71 0.03 -3.75 -23.80
CA LEU A 71 -0.94 -3.67 -24.90
C LEU A 71 -2.40 -3.85 -24.44
N ALA A 72 -2.63 -4.67 -23.40
CA ALA A 72 -3.96 -4.89 -22.86
C ALA A 72 -4.56 -3.61 -22.25
N PHE A 73 -3.75 -2.81 -21.55
CA PHE A 73 -4.21 -1.54 -20.95
C PHE A 73 -4.36 -0.40 -21.96
N LYS A 74 -3.71 -0.50 -23.14
CA LYS A 74 -3.93 0.44 -24.26
C LYS A 74 -5.26 0.20 -24.98
N ILE A 75 -5.70 -1.06 -25.05
CA ILE A 75 -6.89 -1.45 -25.79
C ILE A 75 -8.14 -1.41 -24.90
N ALA A 76 -8.01 -1.77 -23.62
CA ALA A 76 -9.12 -1.77 -22.66
C ALA A 76 -8.83 -0.85 -21.48
N THR A 77 -9.76 0.05 -21.18
CA THR A 77 -9.66 0.94 -20.01
C THR A 77 -9.83 0.13 -18.73
N HIS A 78 -8.81 0.15 -17.87
CA HIS A 78 -8.91 -0.43 -16.54
C HIS A 78 -9.74 0.46 -15.63
N ILE A 79 -10.91 -0.02 -15.22
CA ILE A 79 -11.79 0.66 -14.27
C ILE A 79 -11.69 -0.09 -12.93
N PRO A 80 -10.92 0.42 -11.95
CA PRO A 80 -10.88 -0.17 -10.62
C PRO A 80 -12.20 0.09 -9.89
N LEU A 81 -12.91 -0.98 -9.57
CA LEU A 81 -14.10 -0.96 -8.72
C LEU A 81 -13.66 -1.12 -7.27
N LYS A 82 -14.14 -0.23 -6.39
CA LYS A 82 -13.93 -0.30 -4.95
C LYS A 82 -15.29 -0.49 -4.29
N ALA A 83 -15.46 -1.61 -3.58
CA ALA A 83 -16.71 -1.91 -2.90
C ALA A 83 -16.42 -2.64 -1.58
N GLY A 84 -17.04 -2.15 -0.50
CA GLY A 84 -16.84 -2.70 0.85
C GLY A 84 -15.37 -2.72 1.25
N VAL A 85 -14.88 -3.92 1.58
CA VAL A 85 -13.52 -4.18 2.08
C VAL A 85 -12.49 -4.40 0.97
N GLY A 86 -12.87 -4.35 -0.31
CA GLY A 86 -12.02 -4.77 -1.42
C GLY A 86 -12.03 -3.87 -2.63
N SER A 87 -11.01 -4.05 -3.47
CA SER A 87 -10.91 -3.46 -4.80
C SER A 87 -10.67 -4.54 -5.84
N PHE A 88 -11.43 -4.51 -6.92
CA PHE A 88 -11.34 -5.45 -8.03
C PHE A 88 -11.62 -4.72 -9.34
N HIS A 89 -11.42 -5.38 -10.47
CA HIS A 89 -11.72 -4.80 -11.77
C HIS A 89 -12.27 -5.88 -12.69
N TYR A 90 -13.05 -5.49 -13.68
CA TYR A 90 -13.50 -6.41 -14.71
C TYR A 90 -12.39 -6.61 -15.74
N ASN A 91 -12.06 -7.87 -16.06
CA ASN A 91 -11.06 -8.21 -17.07
C ASN A 91 -11.75 -8.78 -18.30
N ASP A 92 -11.98 -7.90 -19.28
CA ASP A 92 -12.64 -8.26 -20.54
C ASP A 92 -11.73 -9.10 -21.46
N TYR A 93 -10.41 -8.97 -21.32
CA TYR A 93 -9.45 -9.59 -22.24
C TYR A 93 -9.36 -11.11 -22.10
N ASN A 94 -9.49 -11.65 -20.88
CA ASN A 94 -9.37 -13.09 -20.62
C ASN A 94 -10.73 -13.79 -20.47
N ASN A 95 -11.85 -13.08 -20.66
CA ASN A 95 -13.21 -13.58 -20.38
C ASN A 95 -13.38 -14.19 -18.98
N SER A 96 -12.48 -13.85 -18.05
CA SER A 96 -12.39 -14.42 -16.70
C SER A 96 -13.28 -13.70 -15.70
N GLY A 97 -14.08 -12.73 -16.15
CA GLY A 97 -14.97 -11.93 -15.30
C GLY A 97 -14.21 -10.94 -14.41
N TYR A 98 -14.62 -10.83 -13.15
CA TYR A 98 -13.99 -9.95 -12.17
C TYR A 98 -12.68 -10.53 -11.64
N SER A 99 -11.68 -9.67 -11.45
CA SER A 99 -10.42 -10.03 -10.81
C SER A 99 -10.61 -10.45 -9.37
N GLU A 100 -9.64 -11.18 -8.82
CA GLU A 100 -9.57 -11.44 -7.38
C GLU A 100 -9.56 -10.12 -6.60
N PRO A 101 -10.39 -9.97 -5.55
CA PRO A 101 -10.48 -8.74 -4.79
C PRO A 101 -9.22 -8.54 -3.94
N SER A 102 -8.58 -7.39 -4.13
CA SER A 102 -7.50 -6.90 -3.26
C SER A 102 -8.08 -6.12 -2.10
N TYR A 103 -7.87 -6.61 -0.87
CA TYR A 103 -8.40 -6.00 0.34
C TYR A 103 -7.83 -4.60 0.57
N LEU A 104 -8.73 -3.65 0.86
CA LEU A 104 -8.37 -2.29 1.22
C LEU A 104 -7.76 -2.26 2.62
N HIS A 105 -6.81 -1.37 2.84
CA HIS A 105 -6.20 -1.20 4.15
C HIS A 105 -7.22 -0.62 5.14
N GLU A 106 -7.29 -1.19 6.34
CA GLU A 106 -8.13 -0.68 7.42
C GLU A 106 -7.58 0.66 7.90
N TYR A 107 -8.34 1.74 7.69
CA TYR A 107 -8.01 3.05 8.24
C TYR A 107 -8.72 3.23 9.58
N SER A 108 -7.97 3.25 10.67
CA SER A 108 -8.47 3.65 11.98
C SER A 108 -8.05 5.08 12.26
N SER A 109 -9.02 5.99 12.36
CA SER A 109 -8.80 7.36 12.81
C SER A 109 -9.29 7.51 14.24
N SER A 110 -8.38 7.89 15.13
CA SER A 110 -8.74 8.38 16.46
C SER A 110 -8.66 9.90 16.44
N TYR A 111 -9.73 10.56 16.89
CA TYR A 111 -9.76 12.00 17.09
C TYR A 111 -10.10 12.27 18.55
N SER A 112 -9.32 13.13 19.20
CA SER A 112 -9.66 13.64 20.52
C SER A 112 -10.56 14.86 20.33
N LEU A 113 -11.82 14.75 20.76
CA LEU A 113 -12.71 15.89 20.82
C LEU A 113 -12.20 16.87 21.89
N PRO A 114 -12.20 18.18 21.62
CA PRO A 114 -11.97 19.16 22.67
C PRO A 114 -12.96 18.92 23.79
N ARG A 115 -12.48 18.82 25.03
CA ARG A 115 -13.31 18.48 26.20
C ARG A 115 -14.60 19.33 26.30
N ARG A 116 -14.54 20.58 25.83
CA ARG A 116 -15.69 21.47 25.77
C ARG A 116 -16.82 20.98 24.85
N TYR A 117 -16.52 20.31 23.74
CA TYR A 117 -17.55 19.76 22.84
C TYR A 117 -18.41 18.68 23.51
N ILE A 118 -17.92 18.03 24.57
CA ILE A 118 -18.69 17.03 25.32
C ILE A 118 -19.52 17.68 26.44
N MET A 119 -18.99 18.77 27.02
CA MET A 119 -19.58 19.41 28.21
C MET A 119 -20.52 20.58 27.87
N ASP A 120 -20.34 21.21 26.71
CA ASP A 120 -21.06 22.39 26.24
C ASP A 120 -21.06 22.44 24.70
N ASN A 121 -21.90 21.60 24.10
CA ASN A 121 -21.97 21.44 22.64
C ASN A 121 -22.43 22.75 21.97
N VAL A 122 -23.43 23.42 22.55
CA VAL A 122 -24.01 24.65 22.00
C VAL A 122 -23.00 25.80 22.05
N GLY A 123 -22.33 26.00 23.19
CA GLY A 123 -21.32 27.06 23.33
C GLY A 123 -20.06 26.78 22.51
N TYR A 124 -19.72 25.51 22.26
CA TYR A 124 -18.66 25.13 21.33
C TYR A 124 -18.98 25.55 19.89
N ASP A 125 -20.19 25.23 19.41
CA ASP A 125 -20.60 25.56 18.04
C ASP A 125 -20.72 27.07 17.82
N ILE A 126 -21.26 27.81 18.80
CA ILE A 126 -21.30 29.28 18.77
C ILE A 126 -19.89 29.86 18.66
N ARG A 127 -18.94 29.37 19.45
CA ARG A 127 -17.56 29.84 19.43
C ARG A 127 -16.86 29.49 18.12
N LEU A 128 -17.15 28.32 17.55
CA LEU A 128 -16.63 27.92 16.25
C LEU A 128 -17.17 28.83 15.13
N ALA A 129 -18.46 29.17 15.17
CA ALA A 129 -19.06 30.13 14.25
C ALA A 129 -18.41 31.52 14.39
N GLN A 130 -18.24 32.00 15.63
CA GLN A 130 -17.53 33.26 15.90
C GLN A 130 -16.10 33.24 15.33
N PHE A 131 -15.34 32.17 15.54
CA PHE A 131 -13.98 32.03 15.02
C PHE A 131 -13.93 32.05 13.49
N ARG A 132 -14.91 31.41 12.81
CA ARG A 132 -15.04 31.43 11.35
C ARG A 132 -15.43 32.81 10.80
N CYS A 133 -16.23 33.56 11.56
CA CYS A 133 -16.72 34.88 11.18
C CYS A 133 -15.79 36.03 11.59
N VAL A 134 -14.76 35.76 12.41
CA VAL A 134 -13.75 36.78 12.74
C VAL A 134 -13.04 37.21 11.46
N LYS A 135 -13.05 38.53 11.20
CA LYS A 135 -12.23 39.11 10.13
C LYS A 135 -10.78 38.77 10.43
N LYS A 136 -10.10 38.20 9.43
CA LYS A 136 -8.63 38.11 9.48
C LYS A 136 -8.10 39.54 9.48
N ASP A 137 -7.51 39.95 10.59
CA ASP A 137 -6.65 41.13 10.59
C ASP A 137 -5.48 40.83 9.66
N THR A 138 -5.41 41.57 8.55
CA THR A 138 -4.26 41.54 7.64
C THR A 138 -3.13 42.29 8.33
N VAL A 139 -2.16 41.56 8.85
CA VAL A 139 -0.80 42.06 9.10
C VAL A 139 0.00 41.91 7.83
#